data_AF-A0A4S4LKJ1-F1
#
_entry.id   AF-A0A4S4LKJ1-F1
#
_cell.length_a   1.000
_cell.length_b   1.000
_cell.length_c   1.000
_cell.angle_alpha   90.00
_cell.angle_beta   90.00
_cell.angle_gamma   90.00
#
_symmetry.space_group_name_H-M   'P 1'
#
loop_
_entity.id
_entity.type
_entity.pdbx_description
1 polymer ?
#
loop_
_entity_poly.entity_id
_entity_poly.type
_entity_poly.pdbx_seq_one_letter_code
_entity_poly.pdbx_strand_id
1 'polypeptide(L)'
;MAALTAARNISRRTLLLRRHVSSTPSSAPPTFSLPPSKLRALISLYHQSGQFITPKSLDKAIDNAFTEKETALLRAIPYVVGNLKAEVSRRRSLPKFGQVDEIDSSEEGMSEEKNRRVSAVFEALYGTQAGRNPGLEVLQDTWASNEQRLQEAESEIQEAESETKPAREQSS
;
A
#
# COMPACT_ATOMS: atom_id res chain seq x y z
N MET A 1 -11.41 -63.91 15.64
CA MET A 1 -11.49 -62.58 16.28
C MET A 1 -11.39 -61.53 15.18
N ALA A 2 -12.52 -61.00 14.73
CA ALA A 2 -12.60 -60.06 13.61
C ALA A 2 -12.62 -58.60 14.14
N ALA A 3 -11.73 -57.75 13.64
CA ALA A 3 -11.69 -56.33 13.97
C ALA A 3 -12.44 -55.54 12.86
N LEU A 4 -13.51 -54.85 13.25
CA LEU A 4 -14.30 -53.98 12.37
C LEU A 4 -13.62 -52.61 12.25
N THR A 5 -13.27 -52.25 11.02
CA THR A 5 -12.71 -50.95 10.65
C THR A 5 -13.83 -49.91 10.55
N ALA A 6 -13.86 -48.93 11.45
CA ALA A 6 -14.83 -47.83 11.43
C ALA A 6 -14.27 -46.62 10.66
N ALA A 7 -14.66 -46.46 9.39
CA ALA A 7 -14.36 -45.27 8.61
C ALA A 7 -15.29 -44.12 9.04
N ARG A 8 -14.71 -43.06 9.62
CA ARG A 8 -15.44 -41.84 9.99
C ARG A 8 -15.59 -40.94 8.76
N ASN A 9 -16.81 -40.90 8.21
CA ASN A 9 -17.18 -40.04 7.09
C ASN A 9 -17.37 -38.60 7.59
N ILE A 10 -16.42 -37.71 7.32
CA ILE A 10 -16.51 -36.29 7.67
C ILE A 10 -17.18 -35.55 6.50
N SER A 11 -18.49 -35.33 6.63
CA SER A 11 -19.27 -34.52 5.69
C SER A 11 -18.90 -33.04 5.87
N ARG A 12 -18.09 -32.51 4.94
CA ARG A 12 -17.71 -31.08 4.92
C ARG A 12 -18.88 -30.26 4.38
N ARG A 13 -19.57 -29.53 5.25
CA ARG A 13 -20.58 -28.53 4.87
C ARG A 13 -19.89 -27.35 4.18
N THR A 14 -20.07 -27.21 2.87
CA THR A 14 -19.66 -26.02 2.13
C THR A 14 -20.67 -24.90 2.37
N LEU A 15 -20.22 -23.78 2.94
CA LEU A 15 -21.03 -22.57 3.08
C LEU A 15 -21.25 -21.97 1.68
N LEU A 16 -22.51 -21.92 1.24
CA LEU A 16 -22.89 -21.28 -0.01
C LEU A 16 -22.69 -19.77 0.13
N LEU A 17 -21.75 -19.20 -0.63
CA LEU A 17 -21.56 -17.75 -0.73
C LEU A 17 -22.79 -17.13 -1.41
N ARG A 18 -23.57 -16.40 -0.62
CA ARG A 18 -24.72 -15.61 -1.06
C ARG A 18 -24.21 -14.41 -1.85
N ARG A 19 -24.47 -14.38 -3.17
CA ARG A 19 -24.21 -13.19 -4.01
C ARG A 19 -25.18 -12.07 -3.63
N HIS A 20 -24.63 -10.92 -3.27
CA HIS A 20 -25.37 -9.67 -3.21
C HIS A 20 -25.59 -9.17 -4.64
N VAL A 21 -26.85 -9.17 -5.10
CA VAL A 21 -27.29 -8.46 -6.29
C VAL A 21 -27.74 -7.06 -5.85
N SER A 22 -27.12 -6.03 -6.42
CA SER A 22 -27.31 -4.64 -6.02
C SER A 22 -28.72 -4.13 -6.36
N SER A 23 -29.28 -3.37 -5.43
CA SER A 23 -30.55 -2.66 -5.51
C SER A 23 -30.57 -1.55 -6.57
N THR A 24 -31.69 -1.48 -7.28
CA THR A 24 -32.33 -0.36 -8.03
C THR A 24 -31.52 0.93 -8.27
N PRO A 25 -31.45 1.43 -9.52
CA PRO A 25 -30.78 2.70 -9.82
C PRO A 25 -31.52 3.87 -9.15
N SER A 26 -30.85 4.57 -8.25
CA SER A 26 -31.31 5.85 -7.70
C SER A 26 -31.20 6.92 -8.79
N SER A 27 -32.30 7.63 -9.05
CA SER A 27 -32.39 8.71 -10.06
C SER A 27 -31.81 10.04 -9.59
N ALA A 28 -31.32 10.13 -8.34
CA ALA A 28 -30.65 11.32 -7.85
C ALA A 28 -29.20 11.35 -8.35
N PRO A 29 -28.68 12.49 -8.84
CA PRO A 29 -27.26 12.62 -9.12
C PRO A 29 -26.50 12.27 -7.84
N PRO A 30 -25.52 11.36 -7.89
CA PRO A 30 -24.79 10.97 -6.69
C PRO A 30 -24.12 12.22 -6.14
N THR A 31 -24.49 12.61 -4.91
CA THR A 31 -23.71 13.58 -4.17
C THR A 31 -22.32 12.98 -3.98
N PHE A 32 -21.34 13.53 -4.70
CA PHE A 32 -19.99 12.99 -4.80
C PHE A 32 -19.19 13.34 -3.54
N SER A 33 -19.73 13.02 -2.37
CA SER A 33 -19.04 13.16 -1.09
C SER A 33 -18.70 11.76 -0.61
N LEU A 34 -17.47 11.34 -0.92
CA LEU A 34 -16.93 10.08 -0.41
C LEU A 34 -16.51 10.29 1.05
N PRO A 35 -16.81 9.36 1.96
CA PRO A 35 -16.30 9.42 3.31
C PRO A 35 -14.76 9.39 3.31
N PRO A 36 -14.09 10.06 4.26
CA PRO A 36 -12.63 10.18 4.29
C PRO A 36 -11.88 8.83 4.23
N SER A 37 -12.45 7.79 4.83
CA SER A 37 -11.90 6.43 4.78
C SER A 37 -11.82 5.87 3.35
N LYS A 38 -12.83 6.13 2.52
CA LYS A 38 -12.85 5.71 1.12
C LYS A 38 -11.90 6.55 0.26
N LEU A 39 -11.74 7.84 0.54
CA LEU A 39 -10.77 8.69 -0.14
C LEU A 39 -9.34 8.22 0.13
N ARG A 40 -9.00 7.92 1.39
CA ARG A 40 -7.69 7.35 1.75
C ARG A 40 -7.45 6.01 1.04
N ALA A 41 -8.44 5.14 1.01
CA ALA A 41 -8.34 3.86 0.27
C ALA A 41 -8.11 4.08 -1.23
N LEU A 42 -8.78 5.06 -1.83
CA LEU A 42 -8.64 5.40 -3.24
C LEU A 42 -7.27 5.99 -3.56
N ILE A 43 -6.74 6.86 -2.71
CA ILE A 43 -5.37 7.38 -2.81
C ILE A 43 -4.35 6.26 -2.66
N SER A 44 -4.56 5.34 -1.71
CA SER A 44 -3.71 4.16 -1.55
C SER A 44 -3.71 3.30 -2.81
N LEU A 45 -4.89 3.06 -3.41
CA LEU A 45 -5.02 2.34 -4.66
C LEU A 45 -4.33 3.06 -5.82
N TYR A 46 -4.43 4.39 -5.88
CA TYR A 46 -3.73 5.20 -6.88
C TYR A 46 -2.21 5.03 -6.77
N HIS A 47 -1.64 5.08 -5.57
CA HIS A 47 -0.21 4.83 -5.38
C HIS A 47 0.20 3.39 -5.75
N GLN A 48 -0.68 2.41 -5.52
CA GLN A 48 -0.45 1.02 -5.92
C GLN A 48 -0.62 0.78 -7.43
N SER A 49 -1.38 1.64 -8.12
CA SER A 49 -1.72 1.46 -9.54
C SER A 49 -0.51 1.45 -10.47
N GLY A 50 0.60 2.07 -10.08
CA GLY A 50 1.86 2.01 -10.83
C GLY A 50 2.45 0.59 -10.95
N GLN A 51 2.05 -0.33 -10.06
CA GLN A 51 2.45 -1.74 -10.08
C GLN A 51 1.40 -2.65 -10.72
N PHE A 52 0.31 -2.10 -11.26
CA PHE A 52 -0.73 -2.93 -11.85
C PHE A 52 -0.25 -3.54 -13.18
N ILE A 53 -0.68 -4.78 -13.38
CA ILE A 53 -0.35 -5.53 -14.59
C ILE A 53 -1.17 -4.94 -15.74
N THR A 54 -0.46 -4.43 -16.74
CA THR A 54 -1.03 -3.95 -18.00
C THR A 54 -0.66 -4.94 -19.11
N PRO A 55 -1.38 -4.97 -20.25
CA PRO A 55 -1.03 -5.86 -21.36
C PRO A 55 0.43 -5.70 -21.83
N LYS A 56 1.01 -4.49 -21.68
CA LYS A 56 2.40 -4.19 -22.02
C LYS A 56 3.41 -4.67 -20.97
N SER A 57 3.02 -4.76 -19.70
CA SER A 57 3.86 -5.21 -18.60
C SER A 57 3.62 -6.67 -18.20
N LEU A 58 2.66 -7.36 -18.85
CA LEU A 58 2.24 -8.72 -18.51
C LEU A 58 3.38 -9.73 -18.66
N ASP A 59 4.07 -9.76 -19.80
CA ASP A 59 5.15 -10.74 -20.04
C ASP A 59 6.27 -10.60 -19.01
N LYS A 60 6.68 -9.35 -18.73
CA LYS A 60 7.68 -9.06 -17.69
C LYS A 60 7.19 -9.44 -16.28
N ALA A 61 5.91 -9.25 -15.98
CA ALA A 61 5.32 -9.63 -14.70
C ALA A 61 5.27 -11.16 -14.53
N ILE A 62 4.99 -11.89 -15.60
CA ILE A 62 5.06 -13.35 -15.65
C ILE A 62 6.50 -13.79 -15.40
N ASP A 63 7.46 -13.27 -16.15
CA ASP A 63 8.87 -13.64 -16.00
C ASP A 63 9.34 -13.38 -14.56
N ASN A 64 9.06 -12.20 -13.99
CA ASN A 64 9.43 -11.90 -12.61
C ASN A 64 8.77 -12.87 -11.60
N ALA A 65 7.48 -13.17 -11.74
CA ALA A 65 6.77 -14.07 -10.83
C ALA A 65 7.33 -15.51 -10.85
N PHE A 66 7.89 -15.95 -11.98
CA PHE A 66 8.44 -17.30 -12.13
C PHE A 66 9.98 -17.36 -12.00
N THR A 67 10.68 -16.21 -12.04
CA THR A 67 12.15 -16.15 -11.92
C THR A 67 12.63 -15.63 -10.56
N GLU A 68 11.85 -14.81 -9.87
CA GLU A 68 12.14 -14.41 -8.49
C GLU A 68 11.90 -15.60 -7.54
N LYS A 69 12.97 -16.38 -7.34
CA LYS A 69 13.05 -17.30 -6.20
C LYS A 69 12.95 -16.46 -4.94
N GLU A 70 11.97 -16.75 -4.08
CA GLU A 70 11.87 -16.23 -2.72
C GLU A 70 13.28 -16.08 -2.11
N THR A 71 13.76 -14.84 -2.08
CA THR A 71 15.10 -14.51 -1.57
C THR A 71 15.20 -14.80 -0.07
N ALA A 72 14.07 -15.04 0.60
CA ALA A 72 13.96 -15.55 1.96
C ALA A 72 14.58 -16.95 2.13
N LEU A 73 14.51 -17.84 1.12
CA LEU A 73 15.09 -19.18 1.23
C LEU A 73 16.54 -19.26 0.71
N LEU A 74 17.01 -18.22 0.03
CA LEU A 74 18.35 -18.15 -0.55
C LEU A 74 19.11 -16.89 -0.14
N ARG A 75 19.02 -16.51 1.14
CA ARG A 75 20.14 -15.81 1.79
C ARG A 75 21.29 -16.80 1.98
N ALA A 76 21.76 -17.39 0.88
CA ALA A 76 23.06 -18.00 0.78
C ALA A 76 24.08 -16.86 0.84
N ILE A 77 24.28 -16.33 2.04
CA ILE A 77 25.46 -15.53 2.35
C ILE A 77 26.63 -16.37 1.87
N PRO A 78 27.52 -15.87 1.00
CA PRO A 78 28.72 -16.62 0.65
C PRO A 78 29.48 -16.80 1.97
N TYR A 79 29.39 -17.99 2.56
CA TYR A 79 30.12 -18.32 3.77
C TYR A 79 31.60 -18.28 3.41
N VAL A 80 32.23 -17.14 3.66
CA VAL A 80 33.68 -17.06 3.78
C VAL A 80 34.07 -18.12 4.80
N VAL A 81 35.11 -18.92 4.54
CA VAL A 81 35.48 -20.10 5.35
C VAL A 81 35.61 -19.77 6.86
N GLY A 82 35.96 -18.52 7.21
CA GLY A 82 35.95 -18.03 8.59
C GLY A 82 34.57 -18.01 9.25
N ASN A 83 33.52 -17.66 8.51
CA ASN A 83 32.14 -17.60 8.99
C ASN A 83 31.56 -18.99 9.24
N LEU A 84 32.04 -20.01 8.52
CA LEU A 84 31.60 -21.39 8.72
C LEU A 84 32.07 -21.93 10.07
N LYS A 85 33.28 -21.57 10.52
CA LYS A 85 33.77 -21.96 11.86
C LYS A 85 32.95 -21.32 12.97
N ALA A 86 32.60 -20.04 12.82
CA ALA A 86 31.75 -19.33 13.77
C ALA A 86 30.36 -19.98 13.86
N GLU A 87 29.77 -20.33 12.71
CA GLU A 87 28.47 -20.99 12.63
C GLU A 87 28.49 -22.40 13.24
N VAL A 88 29.53 -23.19 12.99
CA VAL A 88 29.70 -24.52 13.59
C VAL A 88 29.87 -24.43 15.10
N SER A 89 30.64 -23.46 15.60
CA SER A 89 30.76 -23.22 17.05
C SER A 89 29.43 -22.80 17.67
N ARG A 90 28.68 -21.88 17.01
CA ARG A 90 27.33 -21.47 17.41
C ARG A 90 26.40 -22.68 17.56
N ARG A 91 26.36 -23.56 16.55
CA ARG A 91 25.54 -24.78 16.57
C ARG A 91 25.95 -25.78 17.64
N ARG A 92 27.25 -25.89 17.93
CA ARG A 92 27.77 -26.79 18.98
C ARG A 92 27.48 -26.29 20.39
N SER A 93 27.36 -24.98 20.59
CA SER A 93 26.96 -24.41 21.87
C SER A 93 25.45 -24.47 22.13
N LEU A 94 24.64 -24.77 21.12
CA LEU A 94 23.19 -24.92 21.30
C LEU A 94 22.85 -26.24 22.01
N PRO A 95 21.84 -26.27 22.90
CA PRO A 95 21.40 -27.48 23.57
C PRO A 95 20.90 -28.51 22.55
N LYS A 96 21.40 -29.74 22.61
CA LYS A 96 21.08 -30.83 21.65
C LYS A 96 19.64 -31.37 21.74
N PHE A 97 18.84 -30.82 22.65
CA PHE A 97 17.47 -31.27 22.95
C PHE A 97 16.52 -30.07 22.80
N GLY A 98 16.17 -29.77 21.56
CA GLY A 98 15.23 -28.72 21.20
C GLY A 98 15.09 -28.71 19.68
N GLN A 99 13.86 -28.77 19.19
CA GLN A 99 13.56 -28.71 17.77
C GLN A 99 14.03 -27.34 17.24
N VAL A 100 15.06 -27.34 16.38
CA VAL A 100 15.65 -26.12 15.81
C VAL A 100 14.91 -25.78 14.53
N ASP A 101 13.63 -25.40 14.63
CA ASP A 101 12.89 -24.90 13.48
C ASP A 101 12.72 -23.36 13.47
N GLU A 102 12.95 -22.62 14.56
CA GLU A 102 12.64 -21.17 14.57
C GLU A 102 13.51 -20.32 15.52
N ILE A 103 14.85 -20.27 15.36
CA ILE A 103 15.68 -19.35 16.18
C ILE A 103 16.66 -18.49 15.35
N ASP A 104 16.44 -18.31 14.05
CA ASP A 104 17.19 -17.31 13.27
C ASP A 104 16.36 -16.04 12.94
N SER A 105 15.14 -15.91 13.47
CA SER A 105 14.27 -14.73 13.24
C SER A 105 14.43 -13.58 14.24
N SER A 106 15.33 -13.69 15.22
CA SER A 106 15.41 -12.74 16.34
C SER A 106 16.19 -11.44 16.04
N GLU A 107 17.10 -11.43 15.07
CA GLU A 107 17.79 -10.18 14.67
C GLU A 107 16.99 -9.36 13.62
N GLU A 108 16.25 -10.04 12.73
CA GLU A 108 15.43 -9.36 11.72
C GLU A 108 14.23 -8.64 12.35
N GLY A 109 13.61 -9.21 13.40
CA GLY A 109 12.48 -8.61 14.11
C GLY A 109 12.79 -7.27 14.80
N MET A 110 14.01 -7.08 15.33
CA MET A 110 14.41 -5.77 15.89
C MET A 110 14.56 -4.70 14.80
N SER A 111 15.05 -5.09 13.62
CA SER A 111 15.24 -4.18 12.49
C SER A 111 13.90 -3.77 11.88
N GLU A 112 12.94 -4.70 11.78
CA GLU A 112 11.60 -4.44 11.29
C GLU A 112 10.82 -3.50 12.20
N GLU A 113 10.89 -3.73 13.52
CA GLU A 113 10.21 -2.86 14.50
C GLU A 113 10.81 -1.45 14.53
N LYS A 114 12.13 -1.33 14.32
CA LYS A 114 12.78 -0.02 14.14
C LYS A 114 12.30 0.65 12.85
N ASN A 115 12.22 -0.08 11.74
CA ASN A 115 11.73 0.46 10.47
C ASN A 115 10.26 0.88 10.54
N ARG A 116 9.41 0.12 11.23
CA ARG A 116 8.01 0.50 11.49
C ARG A 116 7.90 1.81 12.26
N ARG A 117 8.66 1.95 13.35
CA ARG A 117 8.70 3.19 14.14
C ARG A 117 9.20 4.38 13.33
N VAL A 118 10.28 4.20 12.57
CA VAL A 118 10.81 5.26 11.70
C VAL A 118 9.79 5.64 10.63
N SER A 119 9.12 4.67 10.02
CA SER A 119 8.06 4.92 9.05
C SER A 119 6.88 5.67 9.67
N ALA A 120 6.45 5.31 10.87
CA ALA A 120 5.35 5.98 11.56
C ALA A 120 5.69 7.43 11.95
N VAL A 121 6.92 7.68 12.41
CA VAL A 121 7.40 9.04 12.70
C VAL A 121 7.47 9.87 11.43
N PHE A 122 7.97 9.29 10.34
CA PHE A 122 8.06 9.97 9.05
C PHE A 122 6.67 10.28 8.47
N GLU A 123 5.74 9.35 8.58
CA GLU A 123 4.33 9.54 8.21
C GLU A 123 3.69 10.68 9.00
N ALA A 124 3.88 10.72 10.32
CA ALA A 124 3.35 11.77 11.16
C ALA A 124 3.96 13.15 10.87
N LEU A 125 5.28 13.21 10.62
CA LEU A 125 5.99 14.48 10.40
C LEU A 125 5.69 15.09 9.02
N TYR A 126 5.56 14.25 8.00
CA TYR A 126 5.41 14.70 6.61
C TYR A 126 4.00 14.49 6.05
N GLY A 127 3.08 13.91 6.83
CA GLY A 127 1.75 13.53 6.36
C GLY A 127 1.79 12.54 5.19
N THR A 128 2.82 11.70 5.11
CA THR A 128 3.03 10.76 3.99
C THR A 128 2.57 9.35 4.36
N GLN A 129 2.02 8.59 3.42
CA GLN A 129 1.59 7.21 3.63
C GLN A 129 2.50 6.25 2.87
N ALA A 130 2.86 5.13 3.52
CA ALA A 130 3.51 3.95 2.94
C ALA A 130 4.37 4.20 1.69
N GLY A 131 5.66 4.53 1.88
CA GLY A 131 6.60 4.72 0.77
C GLY A 131 6.76 6.17 0.28
N ARG A 132 6.62 7.16 1.19
CA ARG A 132 6.82 8.60 0.94
C ARG A 132 5.79 9.26 0.01
N ASN A 133 4.67 8.60 -0.23
CA ASN A 133 3.60 9.20 -1.03
C ASN A 133 2.78 10.16 -0.17
N PRO A 134 2.32 11.31 -0.70
CA PRO A 134 1.53 12.27 0.07
C PRO A 134 0.22 11.65 0.55
N GLY A 135 -0.11 11.84 1.82
CA GLY A 135 -1.38 11.42 2.41
C GLY A 135 -2.54 12.35 2.06
N LEU A 136 -3.76 11.94 2.43
CA LEU A 136 -4.98 12.70 2.13
C LEU A 136 -4.93 14.12 2.72
N GLU A 137 -4.43 14.30 3.94
CA GLU A 137 -4.42 15.59 4.63
C GLU A 137 -3.57 16.62 3.85
N VAL A 138 -2.36 16.23 3.42
CA VAL A 138 -1.46 17.07 2.61
C VAL A 138 -2.12 17.45 1.27
N LEU A 139 -2.85 16.53 0.65
CA LEU A 139 -3.57 16.81 -0.60
C LEU A 139 -4.73 17.79 -0.38
N GLN A 140 -5.44 17.71 0.74
CA GLN A 140 -6.51 18.65 1.06
C GLN A 140 -5.98 20.06 1.33
N ASP A 141 -4.88 20.18 2.08
CA ASP A 141 -4.25 21.47 2.39
C ASP A 141 -3.74 22.16 1.12
N THR A 142 -3.07 21.40 0.25
CA THR A 142 -2.57 21.91 -1.04
C THR A 142 -3.70 22.26 -2.00
N TRP A 143 -4.79 21.49 -2.02
CA TRP A 143 -5.99 21.84 -2.80
C TRP A 143 -6.57 23.17 -2.34
N ALA A 144 -6.83 23.33 -1.04
CA ALA A 144 -7.42 24.55 -0.50
C ALA A 144 -6.56 25.78 -0.80
N SER A 145 -5.24 25.65 -0.68
CA SER A 145 -4.29 26.71 -1.02
C SER A 145 -4.28 27.06 -2.51
N ASN A 146 -4.36 26.06 -3.39
CA ASN A 146 -4.39 26.29 -4.83
C ASN A 146 -5.72 26.91 -5.28
N GLU A 147 -6.83 26.50 -4.67
CA GLU A 147 -8.16 27.08 -4.93
C GLU A 147 -8.17 28.57 -4.59
N GLN A 148 -7.61 28.96 -3.44
CA GLN A 148 -7.48 30.37 -3.06
C GLN A 148 -6.65 31.16 -4.07
N ARG A 149 -5.49 30.63 -4.49
CA ARG A 149 -4.63 31.29 -5.49
C ARG A 149 -5.31 31.45 -6.85
N LEU A 150 -6.12 30.47 -7.26
CA LEU A 150 -6.89 30.56 -8.50
C LEU A 150 -7.95 31.65 -8.40
N GLN A 151 -8.66 31.73 -7.27
CA GLN A 151 -9.65 32.79 -7.05
C GLN A 151 -9.03 34.18 -7.01
N GLU A 152 -7.88 34.33 -6.35
CA GLU A 152 -7.11 35.59 -6.34
C GLU A 152 -6.70 36.00 -7.75
N ALA A 153 -6.17 35.07 -8.55
CA ALA A 153 -5.79 35.33 -9.94
C ALA A 153 -7.00 35.69 -10.82
N GLU A 154 -8.15 35.03 -10.63
CA GLU A 154 -9.39 35.37 -11.34
C GLU A 154 -9.89 36.77 -10.98
N SER A 155 -9.80 37.17 -9.70
CA SER A 155 -10.17 38.53 -9.28
C SER A 155 -9.24 39.58 -9.87
N GLU A 156 -7.93 39.32 -9.92
CA GLU A 156 -6.94 40.25 -10.49
C GLU A 156 -7.16 40.45 -12.01
N ILE A 157 -7.54 39.38 -12.73
CA ILE A 157 -7.90 39.45 -14.15
C ILE A 157 -9.18 40.29 -14.34
N GLN A 158 -10.21 40.10 -13.51
CA GLN A 158 -11.44 40.90 -13.59
C GLN A 158 -11.22 42.38 -13.26
N GLU A 159 -10.36 42.68 -12.28
CA GLU A 159 -9.98 44.06 -11.95
C GLU A 159 -9.24 44.71 -13.13
N ALA A 160 -8.27 44.03 -13.74
CA ALA A 160 -7.54 44.51 -14.91
C ALA A 160 -8.43 44.73 -16.15
N GLU A 161 -9.45 43.87 -16.35
CA GLU A 161 -10.45 44.05 -17.42
C GLU A 161 -11.39 45.25 -17.16
N SER A 162 -11.65 45.58 -15.89
CA SER A 162 -12.47 46.73 -15.52
C SER A 162 -11.74 48.08 -15.69
N GLU A 163 -10.43 48.11 -15.45
CA GLU A 163 -9.60 49.31 -15.63
C GLU A 163 -9.30 49.63 -17.10
N THR A 164 -9.37 48.63 -17.98
CA THR A 164 -9.03 48.77 -19.42
C THR A 164 -10.20 49.09 -20.34
N LYS A 165 -11.39 49.45 -19.82
CA LYS A 165 -12.46 50.08 -20.63
C LYS A 165 -12.27 51.61 -20.63
N PRO A 166 -11.58 52.20 -21.63
CA PRO A 166 -11.39 53.65 -21.68
C PRO A 166 -12.72 54.35 -21.96
N ALA A 167 -12.90 55.48 -21.29
CA ALA A 167 -13.98 56.45 -21.41
C ALA A 167 -14.12 57.07 -22.81
N ARG A 168 -14.46 56.26 -23.82
CA ARG A 168 -14.62 56.69 -25.22
C ARG A 168 -16.10 56.74 -25.61
N GLU A 169 -16.92 57.47 -24.87
CA GLU A 169 -18.33 57.67 -25.28
C GLU A 169 -18.98 58.90 -24.61
N GLN A 170 -18.27 60.03 -24.56
CA GLN A 170 -18.87 61.33 -24.23
C GLN A 170 -18.42 62.41 -25.22
N SER A 171 -18.69 62.23 -26.53
CA SER A 171 -18.71 63.34 -27.48
C SER A 171 -19.59 63.02 -28.69
N SER A 172 -20.88 63.35 -28.60
CA SER A 172 -21.73 63.76 -29.74
C SER A 172 -22.98 64.42 -29.19
#